data_AF-A0A961CPH6-F1
#
_entry.id   AF-A0A961CPH6-F1
#
_cell.length_a   1.000
_cell.length_b   1.000
_cell.length_c   1.000
_cell.angle_alpha   90.00
_cell.angle_beta   90.00
_cell.angle_gamma   90.00
#
_symmetry.space_group_name_H-M   'P 1'
#
loop_
_entity.id
_entity.type
_entity.pdbx_description
1 polymer ?
#
loop_
_entity_poly.entity_id
_entity_poly.type
_entity_poly.pdbx_seq_one_letter_code
_entity_poly.pdbx_strand_id
1 'polypeptide(L)'
;MVHSPAPADTDVEVFRRQVDRWREMTPAQRAELADHLSVDVVKMASAGIRRDRPDISADELARELARRRYGRAFADAAWNSTDPT
;
A
#
# COMPACT_ATOMS: atom_id res chain seq x y z
N MET A 1 19.08 26.79 8.59
CA MET A 1 19.31 25.42 8.09
C MET A 1 18.48 25.29 6.82
N VAL A 2 19.09 25.04 5.66
CA VAL A 2 18.33 24.85 4.41
C VAL A 2 17.87 23.39 4.41
N HIS A 3 16.56 23.15 4.47
CA HIS A 3 16.02 21.80 4.37
C HIS A 3 16.16 21.31 2.93
N SER A 4 16.72 20.12 2.74
CA SER A 4 16.67 19.44 1.44
C SER A 4 15.22 19.19 1.07
N PRO A 5 14.81 19.39 -0.20
CA PRO A 5 13.47 19.06 -0.65
C PRO A 5 13.22 17.54 -0.74
N ALA A 6 14.27 16.72 -0.66
CA ALA A 6 14.18 15.27 -0.72
C ALA A 6 13.79 14.65 0.64
N PRO A 7 13.07 13.51 0.65
CA PRO A 7 12.89 12.68 1.84
C PRO A 7 14.23 12.31 2.50
N ALA A 8 14.23 12.12 3.82
CA ALA A 8 15.45 11.92 4.61
C ALA A 8 16.24 10.63 4.24
N ASP A 9 15.57 9.65 3.66
CA ASP A 9 16.11 8.35 3.24
C ASP A 9 16.39 8.27 1.74
N THR A 10 16.26 9.38 1.00
CA THR A 10 16.40 9.41 -0.45
C THR A 10 17.46 10.42 -0.86
N ASP A 11 18.45 9.96 -1.63
CA ASP A 11 19.46 10.85 -2.21
C ASP A 11 18.82 11.95 -3.07
N VAL A 12 19.36 13.17 -3.01
CA VAL A 12 18.76 14.35 -3.66
C VAL A 12 18.65 14.21 -5.18
N GLU A 13 19.64 13.59 -5.83
CA GLU A 13 19.59 13.36 -7.28
C GLU A 13 18.61 12.25 -7.64
N VAL A 14 18.45 11.24 -6.79
CA VAL A 14 17.43 10.20 -6.96
C VAL A 14 16.04 10.80 -6.85
N PHE A 15 15.79 11.62 -5.83
CA PHE A 15 14.51 12.32 -5.66
C PHE A 15 14.20 13.21 -6.87
N ARG A 16 15.18 13.98 -7.35
CA ARG A 16 15.02 14.82 -8.54
C ARG A 16 14.62 13.97 -9.76
N ARG A 17 15.30 12.85 -10.01
CA ARG A 17 14.98 11.93 -11.12
C ARG A 17 13.57 11.35 -10.99
N GLN A 18 13.13 10.98 -9.79
CA GLN A 18 11.78 10.46 -9.55
C GLN A 18 10.72 11.52 -9.87
N VAL A 19 10.91 12.77 -9.42
CA VAL A 19 9.99 13.88 -9.68
C VAL A 19 9.95 14.25 -11.16
N ASP A 20 11.11 14.34 -11.81
CA ASP A 20 11.20 14.63 -13.25
C ASP A 20 10.44 13.56 -14.05
N ARG A 21 10.66 12.28 -13.72
CA ARG A 21 9.95 11.18 -14.38
C ARG A 21 8.44 11.21 -14.15
N TRP A 22 8.00 11.51 -12.94
CA TRP A 22 6.57 11.66 -12.63
C TRP A 22 5.91 12.80 -13.42
N ARG A 23 6.62 13.92 -13.61
CA ARG A 23 6.14 15.07 -14.40
C ARG A 23 5.95 14.74 -15.88
N GLU A 24 6.78 13.87 -16.43
CA GLU A 24 6.69 13.40 -17.82
C GLU A 24 5.54 12.40 -18.05
N MET A 25 5.00 11.79 -16.99
CA MET A 25 3.93 10.79 -17.13
C MET A 25 2.59 11.40 -17.51
N THR A 26 1.91 10.74 -18.45
CA THR A 26 0.49 11.00 -18.73
C THR A 26 -0.40 10.54 -17.56
N PRO A 27 -1.65 11.02 -17.47
CA PRO A 27 -2.60 10.52 -16.46
C PRO A 27 -2.78 9.00 -16.47
N ALA A 28 -2.79 8.36 -17.65
CA ALA A 28 -2.90 6.91 -17.76
C ALA A 28 -1.69 6.19 -17.16
N GLN A 29 -0.47 6.65 -17.45
CA GLN A 29 0.76 6.10 -16.88
C GLN A 29 0.81 6.25 -15.36
N ARG A 30 0.31 7.38 -14.83
CA ARG A 30 0.22 7.58 -13.39
C ARG A 30 -0.78 6.63 -12.74
N ALA A 31 -1.92 6.37 -13.39
CA ALA A 31 -2.90 5.40 -12.89
C ALA A 31 -2.33 3.99 -12.88
N GLU A 32 -1.63 3.58 -13.94
CA GLU A 32 -0.95 2.28 -14.03
C GLU A 32 0.14 2.13 -12.96
N LEU A 33 0.97 3.16 -12.76
CA LEU A 33 1.96 3.16 -11.68
C LEU A 33 1.31 3.05 -10.29
N ALA A 34 0.22 3.80 -10.04
CA ALA A 34 -0.48 3.75 -8.77
C ALA A 34 -1.13 2.37 -8.51
N ASP A 35 -1.63 1.70 -9.54
CA ASP A 35 -2.15 0.34 -9.45
C ASP A 35 -1.04 -0.66 -9.09
N HIS A 36 0.09 -0.63 -9.80
CA HIS A 36 1.24 -1.47 -9.50
C HIS A 36 1.76 -1.28 -8.08
N LEU A 37 1.93 -0.03 -7.64
CA LEU A 37 2.36 0.28 -6.27
C LEU A 37 1.34 -0.23 -5.24
N SER A 38 0.04 -0.11 -5.52
CA SER A 38 -1.02 -0.62 -4.63
C SER A 38 -0.93 -2.14 -4.47
N VAL A 39 -0.71 -2.86 -5.56
CA VAL A 39 -0.55 -4.32 -5.56
C VAL A 39 0.71 -4.74 -4.81
N ASP A 40 1.83 -4.04 -5.02
CA ASP A 40 3.11 -4.40 -4.38
C ASP A 40 3.09 -4.17 -2.87
N VAL A 41 2.47 -3.08 -2.40
CA VAL A 41 2.27 -2.85 -0.97
C VAL A 41 1.41 -3.94 -0.34
N VAL A 42 0.36 -4.40 -1.03
CA VAL A 42 -0.46 -5.53 -0.55
C VAL A 42 0.36 -6.81 -0.45
N LYS A 43 1.22 -7.11 -1.42
CA LYS A 43 2.12 -8.28 -1.37
C LYS A 43 3.07 -8.20 -0.17
N MET A 44 3.71 -7.04 0.04
CA MET A 44 4.63 -6.84 1.17
C MET A 44 3.93 -6.99 2.52
N ALA A 45 2.76 -6.35 2.68
CA ALA A 45 1.96 -6.47 3.90
C ALA A 45 1.53 -7.92 4.16
N SER A 46 1.12 -8.64 3.11
CA SER A 46 0.72 -10.04 3.20
C SER A 46 1.87 -10.93 3.66
N ALA A 47 3.07 -10.72 3.11
CA ALA A 47 4.26 -11.46 3.51
C ALA A 47 4.63 -11.20 4.98
N GLY A 48 4.53 -9.95 5.43
CA GLY A 48 4.74 -9.60 6.84
C GLY A 48 3.73 -10.30 7.78
N ILE A 49 2.44 -10.27 7.44
CA ILE A 49 1.41 -10.92 8.25
C ILE A 49 1.63 -12.43 8.32
N ARG A 50 1.97 -13.09 7.20
CA ARG A 50 2.26 -14.53 7.17
C ARG A 50 3.53 -14.89 7.94
N ARG A 51 4.54 -14.02 7.93
CA ARG A 51 5.74 -14.21 8.75
C ARG A 51 5.39 -14.23 10.24
N ASP A 52 4.51 -13.33 10.69
CA ASP A 52 4.11 -13.22 12.09
C ASP A 52 3.06 -14.26 12.50
N ARG A 53 2.23 -14.72 11.55
CA ARG A 53 1.19 -15.74 11.72
C ARG A 53 1.25 -16.76 10.57
N PRO A 54 2.14 -17.77 10.66
CA PRO A 54 2.34 -18.75 9.57
C PRO A 54 1.09 -19.52 9.16
N ASP A 55 0.21 -19.83 10.12
CA ASP A 55 -0.98 -20.66 9.91
C ASP A 55 -2.24 -19.86 9.53
N ILE A 56 -2.10 -18.56 9.24
CA ILE A 56 -3.23 -17.71 8.90
C ILE A 56 -3.94 -18.21 7.63
N SER A 57 -5.27 -18.34 7.69
CA SER A 57 -6.06 -18.65 6.51
C SER A 57 -6.09 -17.50 5.50
N ALA A 58 -6.48 -17.79 4.26
CA ALA A 58 -6.60 -16.76 3.22
C ALA A 58 -7.64 -15.67 3.59
N ASP A 59 -8.75 -16.06 4.20
CA ASP A 59 -9.83 -15.14 4.58
C ASP A 59 -9.42 -14.26 5.76
N GLU A 60 -8.76 -14.84 6.77
CA GLU A 60 -8.22 -14.07 7.89
C GLU A 60 -7.12 -13.09 7.44
N LEU A 61 -6.31 -13.48 6.44
CA LEU A 61 -5.33 -12.60 5.84
C LEU A 61 -6.00 -11.43 5.12
N ALA A 62 -7.01 -11.71 4.30
CA ALA A 62 -7.76 -10.68 3.59
C ALA A 62 -8.45 -9.71 4.57
N ARG A 63 -9.04 -10.23 5.65
CA ARG A 63 -9.64 -9.42 6.71
C ARG A 63 -8.62 -8.55 7.44
N GLU A 64 -7.46 -9.10 7.77
CA GLU A 64 -6.38 -8.34 8.41
C GLU A 64 -5.83 -7.23 7.50
N LEU A 65 -5.65 -7.52 6.21
CA LEU A 65 -5.25 -6.50 5.22
C LEU A 65 -6.29 -5.37 5.13
N ALA A 66 -7.58 -5.71 5.10
CA ALA A 66 -8.65 -4.72 5.08
C ALA A 66 -8.63 -3.84 6.35
N ARG A 67 -8.44 -4.45 7.52
CA ARG A 67 -8.34 -3.71 8.80
C ARG A 67 -7.15 -2.74 8.81
N ARG A 68 -5.99 -3.14 8.27
CA ARG A 68 -4.80 -2.27 8.18
C ARG A 68 -4.98 -1.12 7.19
N ARG A 69 -5.66 -1.37 6.06
CA ARG A 69 -5.85 -0.38 4.99
C ARG A 69 -6.96 0.64 5.29
N TYR A 70 -8.09 0.18 5.83
CA TYR A 70 -9.30 1.00 5.98
C TYR A 70 -9.68 1.28 7.44
N GLY A 71 -8.98 0.65 8.39
CA GLY A 71 -9.33 0.70 9.80
C GLY A 71 -10.31 -0.41 10.19
N ARG A 72 -10.25 -0.81 11.48
CA ARG A 72 -10.99 -1.96 12.00
C ARG A 72 -12.51 -1.81 11.86
N ALA A 73 -13.05 -0.64 12.20
CA ALA A 73 -14.49 -0.39 12.18
C ALA A 73 -15.08 -0.59 10.77
N PHE A 74 -14.46 0.01 9.75
CA PHE A 74 -14.92 -0.11 8.36
C PHE A 74 -14.75 -1.53 7.81
N ALA A 75 -13.59 -2.15 8.07
CA ALA A 75 -13.33 -3.50 7.58
C ALA A 75 -14.27 -4.54 8.19
N ASP A 76 -14.54 -4.45 9.49
CA ASP A 76 -15.44 -5.39 10.18
C ASP A 76 -16.90 -5.17 9.78
N ALA A 77 -17.35 -3.91 9.58
CA ALA A 77 -18.70 -3.63 9.11
C ALA A 77 -18.95 -4.21 7.70
N ALA A 78 -17.99 -4.07 6.79
CA ALA A 78 -18.12 -4.60 5.42
C ALA A 78 -18.17 -6.14 5.40
N TRP A 79 -17.36 -6.81 6.21
CA TRP A 79 -17.38 -8.27 6.32
C TRP A 79 -18.69 -8.77 6.92
N ASN A 80 -19.14 -8.14 8.02
CA ASN A 80 -20.40 -8.53 8.67
C ASN A 80 -21.64 -8.28 7.79
N SER A 81 -21.55 -7.37 6.81
CA SER A 81 -22.64 -7.17 5.82
C SER A 81 -22.72 -8.24 4.75
N THR A 82 -21.70 -9.10 4.62
CA THR A 82 -21.63 -10.16 3.60
C THR A 82 -21.85 -11.56 4.17
N ASP A 83 -21.84 -11.74 5.49
CA ASP A 83 -22.30 -12.97 6.17
C ASP A 83 -23.83 -12.90 6.42
N PRO A 84 -24.65 -13.77 5.82
CA PRO A 84 -26.04 -13.93 6.25
C PRO A 84 -26.01 -14.67 7.59
N THR A 85 -26.42 -14.01 8.67
CA THR A 85 -26.78 -14.69 9.93
C THR A 85 -27.79 -15.80 9.70
#